data_AF-A0A831RJG2-F1
#
_entry.id   AF-A0A831RJG2-F1
#
_cell.length_a   1.000
_cell.length_b   1.000
_cell.length_c   1.000
_cell.angle_alpha   90.00
_cell.angle_beta   90.00
_cell.angle_gamma   90.00
#
_symmetry.space_group_name_H-M   'P 1'
#
loop_
_entity.id
_entity.type
_entity.pdbx_description
1 polymer ?
#
loop_
_entity_poly.entity_id
_entity_poly.type
_entity_poly.pdbx_seq_one_letter_code
_entity_poly.pdbx_strand_id
1 'polypeptide(L)'
;MDKQDAENLLKIAINDPKAKFRDGQWEAIDALVNRRRKLLVIQRTGWGKSLVYFISTRILRDRGSGPTIIISPLLALMRTQIDAASR
;
A
#
# COMPACT_ATOMS: atom_id res chain seq x y z
N MET A 1 -9.89 -1.40 -10.78
CA MET A 1 -10.37 -0.96 -9.45
C MET A 1 -10.22 0.52 -9.38
N ASP A 2 -11.24 1.21 -8.92
CA ASP A 2 -11.24 2.66 -8.86
C ASP A 2 -10.61 3.17 -7.54
N LYS A 3 -10.51 4.49 -7.43
CA LYS A 3 -9.95 5.15 -6.25
C LYS A 3 -10.81 4.93 -5.01
N GLN A 4 -12.13 4.87 -5.16
CA GLN A 4 -13.07 4.80 -4.05
C GLN A 4 -12.99 3.45 -3.34
N ASP A 5 -12.89 2.36 -4.10
CA ASP A 5 -12.65 1.01 -3.59
C ASP A 5 -11.33 0.95 -2.81
N ALA A 6 -10.28 1.55 -3.35
CA ALA A 6 -8.97 1.56 -2.72
C ALA A 6 -8.97 2.42 -1.44
N GLU A 7 -9.73 3.51 -1.40
CA GLU A 7 -9.93 4.30 -0.18
C GLU A 7 -10.69 3.52 0.88
N ASN A 8 -11.61 2.62 0.51
CA ASN A 8 -12.27 1.75 1.49
C ASN A 8 -11.28 0.78 2.13
N LEU A 9 -10.36 0.20 1.34
CA LEU A 9 -9.26 -0.59 1.89
C LEU A 9 -8.33 0.23 2.79
N LEU A 10 -8.05 1.49 2.42
CA LEU A 10 -7.28 2.41 3.25
C LEU A 10 -7.94 2.63 4.62
N LYS A 11 -9.23 2.96 4.63
CA LYS A 11 -10.00 3.22 5.86
C LYS A 11 -9.94 2.02 6.81
N ILE A 12 -10.06 0.81 6.26
CA ILE A 12 -9.92 -0.44 7.02
C ILE A 12 -8.49 -0.57 7.54
N ALA A 13 -7.48 -0.45 6.67
CA ALA A 13 -6.08 -0.70 7.00
C ALA A 13 -5.52 0.24 8.09
N ILE A 14 -6.04 1.46 8.21
CA ILE A 14 -5.59 2.41 9.24
C ILE A 14 -6.64 2.65 10.33
N ASN A 15 -7.75 1.93 10.30
CA ASN A 15 -8.88 2.05 11.22
C ASN A 15 -9.37 3.51 11.39
N ASP A 16 -9.55 4.22 10.26
CA ASP A 16 -10.07 5.59 10.23
C ASP A 16 -11.08 5.73 9.07
N PRO A 17 -12.39 5.92 9.36
CA PRO A 17 -13.42 6.03 8.33
C PRO A 17 -13.29 7.29 7.46
N LYS A 18 -12.55 8.31 7.92
CA LYS A 18 -12.31 9.56 7.19
C LYS A 18 -11.00 9.55 6.40
N ALA A 19 -10.27 8.44 6.43
CA ALA A 19 -9.00 8.30 5.73
C ALA A 19 -9.15 8.57 4.22
N LYS A 20 -8.20 9.35 3.69
CA LYS A 20 -8.04 9.61 2.25
C LYS A 20 -6.59 9.43 1.86
N PHE A 21 -6.36 9.07 0.60
CA PHE A 21 -5.00 9.05 0.06
C PHE A 21 -4.38 10.44 0.10
N ARG A 22 -3.12 10.50 0.48
CA ARG A 22 -2.29 11.69 0.31
C ARG A 22 -1.86 11.82 -1.14
N ASP A 23 -1.44 13.03 -1.52
CA ASP A 23 -0.98 13.35 -2.87
C ASP A 23 0.07 12.35 -3.36
N GLY A 24 -0.18 11.75 -4.52
CA GLY A 24 0.69 10.78 -5.18
C GLY A 24 0.48 9.32 -4.76
N GLN A 25 -0.25 9.03 -3.68
CA GLN A 25 -0.44 7.65 -3.22
C GLN A 25 -1.35 6.85 -4.14
N TRP A 26 -2.49 7.43 -4.54
CA TRP A 26 -3.40 6.77 -5.47
C TRP A 26 -2.75 6.56 -6.84
N GLU A 27 -2.03 7.56 -7.34
CA GLU A 27 -1.33 7.53 -8.60
C GLU A 27 -0.28 6.41 -8.64
N ALA A 28 0.43 6.20 -7.52
CA ALA A 28 1.37 5.10 -7.37
C ALA A 28 0.67 3.73 -7.38
N ILE A 29 -0.43 3.59 -6.63
CA ILE A 29 -1.22 2.35 -6.56
C ILE A 29 -1.84 2.04 -7.93
N ASP A 30 -2.45 3.01 -8.60
CA ASP A 30 -3.04 2.86 -9.93
C ASP A 30 -1.99 2.41 -10.95
N ALA A 31 -0.81 3.02 -10.93
CA ALA A 31 0.30 2.65 -11.81
C ALA A 31 0.76 1.19 -11.59
N LEU A 32 0.85 0.74 -10.34
CA LEU A 32 1.27 -0.62 -9.99
C LEU A 32 0.18 -1.67 -10.27
N VAL A 33 -1.06 -1.39 -9.87
CA VAL A 33 -2.14 -2.38 -9.81
C VAL A 33 -2.95 -2.44 -11.10
N ASN A 34 -3.42 -1.29 -11.59
CA ASN A 34 -4.27 -1.24 -12.77
C ASN A 34 -3.44 -1.22 -14.04
N ARG A 35 -2.35 -0.43 -14.06
CA ARG A 35 -1.49 -0.30 -15.24
C ARG A 35 -0.33 -1.29 -15.28
N ARG A 36 -0.11 -2.06 -14.21
CA ARG A 36 0.94 -3.09 -14.11
C ARG A 36 2.34 -2.58 -14.47
N ARG A 37 2.65 -1.33 -14.12
CA ARG A 37 3.95 -0.69 -14.41
C ARG A 37 4.96 -0.93 -13.29
N LYS A 38 6.24 -0.92 -13.63
CA LYS A 38 7.33 -0.74 -12.65
C LYS A 38 7.36 0.72 -12.21
N LEU A 39 7.60 0.97 -10.92
CA LEU A 39 7.56 2.31 -10.33
C LEU A 39 8.75 2.53 -9.39
N LEU A 40 9.36 3.72 -9.47
CA LEU A 40 10.29 4.23 -8.47
C LEU A 40 9.60 5.35 -7.69
N VAL A 41 9.49 5.22 -6.37
CA VAL A 41 8.84 6.21 -5.50
C VAL A 41 9.89 6.91 -4.65
N ILE A 42 10.12 8.20 -4.91
CA ILE A 42 11.02 9.05 -4.13
C ILE A 42 10.18 10.02 -3.31
N GLN A 43 10.11 9.78 -2.00
CA GLN A 43 9.31 10.58 -1.08
C GLN A 43 9.98 10.66 0.29
N ARG A 44 9.69 11.72 1.05
CA ARG A 44 10.20 11.90 2.43
C ARG A 44 9.70 10.83 3.40
N THR A 45 10.39 10.65 4.52
CA THR A 45 9.91 9.81 5.64
C THR A 45 8.58 10.36 6.17
N GLY A 46 7.69 9.47 6.59
CA GLY A 46 6.35 9.85 7.06
C GLY A 46 5.33 10.11 5.95
N TRP A 47 5.71 10.14 4.66
CA TRP A 47 4.75 10.31 3.55
C TRP A 47 3.71 9.17 3.46
N GLY A 48 4.06 7.98 3.95
CA GLY A 48 3.19 6.79 3.88
C GLY A 48 3.54 5.85 2.73
N LYS A 49 4.84 5.68 2.43
CA LYS A 49 5.31 4.76 1.37
C LYS A 49 4.86 3.32 1.61
N SER A 50 4.77 2.92 2.88
CA SER A 50 4.32 1.59 3.27
C SER A 50 2.89 1.27 2.86
N LEU A 51 2.02 2.27 2.95
CA LEU A 51 0.63 2.14 2.57
C LEU A 51 0.49 1.77 1.09
N VAL A 52 1.33 2.34 0.22
CA VAL A 52 1.30 2.06 -1.23
C VAL A 52 1.52 0.57 -1.49
N TYR A 53 2.56 -0.03 -0.91
CA TYR A 53 2.81 -1.45 -1.15
C TYR A 53 1.81 -2.36 -0.43
N PHE A 54 1.29 -2.01 0.75
CA PHE A 54 0.32 -2.84 1.47
C PHE A 54 -1.03 -2.87 0.78
N ILE A 55 -1.56 -1.70 0.39
CA ILE A 55 -2.80 -1.61 -0.37
C ILE A 55 -2.64 -2.29 -1.73
N SER A 56 -1.54 -2.03 -2.45
CA SER A 56 -1.27 -2.73 -3.73
C SER A 56 -1.23 -4.25 -3.55
N THR A 57 -0.56 -4.74 -2.50
CA THR A 57 -0.48 -6.17 -2.15
C THR A 57 -1.87 -6.76 -1.93
N ARG A 58 -2.72 -6.10 -1.13
CA ARG A 58 -4.09 -6.54 -0.86
C ARG A 58 -4.89 -6.65 -2.15
N ILE A 59 -4.87 -5.61 -2.98
CA ILE A 59 -5.64 -5.58 -4.24
C ILE A 59 -5.17 -6.68 -5.20
N LEU A 60 -3.85 -6.86 -5.34
CA LEU A 60 -3.29 -7.89 -6.21
C LEU A 60 -3.63 -9.29 -5.71
N ARG A 61 -3.59 -9.52 -4.40
CA ARG A 61 -3.99 -10.78 -3.78
C ARG A 61 -5.47 -11.07 -4.00
N ASP A 62 -6.34 -10.09 -3.81
CA ASP A 62 -7.80 -10.22 -4.00
C ASP A 62 -8.15 -10.54 -5.46
N ARG A 63 -7.29 -10.13 -6.40
CA ARG A 63 -7.36 -10.49 -7.83
C ARG A 63 -6.65 -11.81 -8.18
N GLY A 64 -6.23 -12.61 -7.21
CA GLY A 64 -5.58 -13.89 -7.44
C GLY A 64 -4.13 -13.82 -7.95
N SER A 65 -3.44 -12.67 -7.83
CA SER A 65 -2.04 -12.54 -8.27
C SER A 65 -1.01 -13.15 -7.31
N GLY A 66 -1.45 -13.81 -6.23
CA GLY A 66 -0.57 -14.48 -5.27
C GLY A 66 0.06 -13.54 -4.23
N PRO A 67 1.12 -13.98 -3.53
CA PRO A 67 1.80 -13.20 -2.50
C PRO A 67 2.68 -12.09 -3.07
N THR A 68 2.89 -11.04 -2.28
CA THR A 68 3.91 -9.99 -2.56
C THR A 68 5.09 -10.16 -1.61
N ILE A 69 6.31 -10.02 -2.12
CA ILE A 69 7.54 -10.06 -1.34
C ILE A 69 8.01 -8.63 -1.10
N ILE A 70 8.12 -8.24 0.18
CA ILE A 70 8.67 -6.95 0.60
C ILE A 70 10.08 -7.19 1.13
N ILE A 71 11.07 -6.54 0.53
CA ILE A 71 12.47 -6.66 0.91
C ILE A 71 12.88 -5.40 1.67
N SER A 72 13.38 -5.55 2.89
CA SER A 72 13.89 -4.45 3.71
C SER A 72 15.22 -4.85 4.35
N PRO A 73 16.22 -3.95 4.36
CA PRO A 73 17.52 -4.25 4.99
C PRO A 73 17.49 -4.15 6.53
N LEU A 74 16.42 -3.60 7.13
CA LEU A 74 16.37 -3.29 8.56
C LEU A 74 15.37 -4.19 9.30
N LEU A 75 15.86 -5.11 10.13
CA LEU A 75 15.01 -6.02 10.92
C LEU A 75 14.02 -5.29 11.83
N ALA A 76 14.45 -4.20 12.48
CA ALA A 76 13.56 -3.40 13.33
C ALA A 76 12.36 -2.83 12.55
N LEU A 77 12.61 -2.38 11.32
CA LEU A 77 11.55 -1.89 10.43
C LEU A 77 10.62 -3.03 9.97
N MET A 78 11.18 -4.20 9.68
CA MET A 78 10.37 -5.37 9.30
C MET A 78 9.40 -5.76 10.41
N ARG A 79 9.83 -5.74 11.67
CA ARG A 79 8.95 -6.03 12.82
C ARG A 79 7.78 -5.05 12.90
N THR A 80 8.05 -3.74 12.82
CA THR A 80 6.97 -2.73 12.80
C THR A 80 6.01 -2.92 11.62
N GLN A 81 6.50 -3.36 10.46
CA GLN A 81 5.67 -3.64 9.30
C GLN A 81 4.79 -4.88 9.48
N ILE A 82 5.31 -5.94 10.12
CA ILE A 82 4.53 -7.15 10.45
C ILE A 82 3.41 -6.81 11.44
N ASP A 83 3.71 -6.02 12.48
CA ASP A 83 2.70 -5.59 13.45
C ASP A 83 1.62 -4.73 12.79
N ALA A 84 2.00 -3.89 11.83
CA ALA A 84 1.05 -3.07 11.07
C ALA A 84 0.18 -3.90 10.11
N ALA A 85 0.70 -4.99 9.56
CA ALA A 85 -0.04 -5.88 8.66
C ALA A 85 -0.96 -6.87 9.40
N SER A 86 -0.76 -7.06 10.70
CA SER A 86 -1.55 -7.98 11.54
C SER A 86 -2.80 -7.32 12.16
N ARG A 87 -2.95 -6.01 12.00
CA ARG A 87 -4.11 -5.22 12.40
C ARG A 87 -5.02 -5.00 11.20
#